data_AF-A0A3A5JN20-F1
#
_entry.id   AF-A0A3A5JN20-F1
#
_cell.length_a   1.000
_cell.length_b   1.000
_cell.length_c   1.000
_cell.angle_alpha   90.00
_cell.angle_beta   90.00
_cell.angle_gamma   90.00
#
_symmetry.space_group_name_H-M   'P 1'
#
loop_
_entity.id
_entity.type
_entity.pdbx_description
1 polymer ?
#
loop_
_entity_poly.entity_id
_entity_poly.type
_entity_poly.pdbx_seq_one_letter_code
_entity_poly.pdbx_strand_id
1 'polypeptide(L)'
;MTVMLAGRISVGLGLSCGTISTETIFGGIRPVDGVPTLDAMAVVDDDASELVVILIDRRSGGAPVEVTIDTGTFDPDATASVTTLSGETMYVANTHDRPDRVTSVESTATFDDDLTLDLNPYSMTRVVIPHADRLSK
;
A
#
# COMPACT_ATOMS: atom_id res chain seq x y z
N MET A 1 19.02 1.93 -14.99
CA MET A 1 18.45 3.28 -15.08
C MET A 1 17.68 3.51 -13.80
N THR A 2 18.11 4.44 -12.96
CA THR A 2 17.42 4.76 -11.70
C THR A 2 16.18 5.58 -12.03
N VAL A 3 15.01 5.15 -11.55
CA VAL A 3 13.76 5.90 -11.67
C VAL A 3 13.50 6.56 -10.32
N MET A 4 13.30 7.87 -10.33
CA MET A 4 12.95 8.62 -9.12
C MET A 4 11.44 8.79 -9.06
N LEU A 5 10.87 8.58 -7.89
CA LEU A 5 9.44 8.75 -7.62
C LEU A 5 9.26 9.48 -6.29
N ALA A 6 8.54 10.60 -6.31
CA ALA A 6 8.38 11.48 -5.16
C ALA A 6 9.70 11.90 -4.48
N GLY A 7 10.79 12.02 -5.25
CA GLY A 7 12.11 12.37 -4.73
C GLY A 7 12.90 11.20 -4.11
N ARG A 8 12.41 9.96 -4.24
CA ARG A 8 13.06 8.73 -3.75
C ARG A 8 13.40 7.78 -4.90
N ILE A 9 14.32 6.84 -4.67
CA ILE A 9 14.74 5.84 -5.66
C ILE A 9 13.71 4.70 -5.70
N SER A 10 13.13 4.40 -6.86
CA SER A 10 12.25 3.22 -6.99
C SER A 10 13.06 1.92 -6.85
N VAL A 11 12.53 0.97 -6.09
CA VAL A 11 13.09 -0.38 -5.98
C VAL A 11 12.16 -1.39 -6.64
N GLY A 12 12.74 -2.45 -7.21
CA GLY A 12 11.96 -3.55 -7.76
C GLY A 12 11.26 -4.32 -6.64
N LEU A 13 10.03 -4.77 -6.90
CA LEU A 13 9.27 -5.62 -5.99
C LEU A 13 8.65 -6.78 -6.74
N GLY A 14 8.50 -7.91 -6.05
CA GLY A 14 7.67 -9.03 -6.49
C GLY A 14 6.31 -8.95 -5.82
N LEU A 15 5.23 -9.06 -6.60
CA LEU A 15 3.86 -9.09 -6.08
C LEU A 15 3.20 -10.40 -6.48
N SER A 16 2.80 -11.19 -5.49
CA SER A 16 1.95 -12.36 -5.65
C SER A 16 0.57 -12.03 -5.09
N CYS A 17 -0.45 -12.04 -5.92
CA CYS A 17 -1.83 -11.82 -5.50
C CYS A 17 -2.82 -12.51 -6.45
N GLY A 18 -4.09 -12.51 -6.06
CA GLY A 18 -5.16 -12.97 -6.93
C GLY A 18 -5.38 -12.05 -8.13
N THR A 19 -6.33 -12.41 -8.98
CA THR A 19 -6.73 -11.59 -10.13
C THR A 19 -8.22 -11.28 -10.11
N ILE A 20 -8.59 -10.14 -10.69
CA ILE A 20 -9.95 -9.70 -10.95
C ILE A 20 -10.19 -9.82 -12.45
N SER A 21 -11.38 -10.32 -12.80
CA SER A 21 -11.93 -10.21 -14.14
C SER A 21 -13.32 -9.58 -14.06
N THR A 22 -13.67 -8.78 -15.06
CA THR A 22 -15.00 -8.22 -15.22
C THR A 22 -15.57 -8.68 -16.56
N GLU A 23 -16.90 -8.86 -16.61
CA GLU A 23 -17.58 -9.33 -17.82
C GLU A 23 -18.28 -8.19 -18.57
N THR A 24 -18.53 -7.07 -17.89
CA THR A 24 -19.38 -5.98 -18.37
C THR A 24 -18.62 -4.68 -18.55
N ILE A 25 -19.02 -3.89 -19.54
CA ILE A 25 -18.57 -2.51 -19.71
C ILE A 25 -19.15 -1.65 -18.58
N PHE A 26 -18.31 -0.83 -17.93
CA PHE A 26 -18.73 0.11 -16.89
C PHE A 26 -18.18 1.50 -17.20
N GLY A 27 -19.03 2.53 -17.33
CA GLY A 27 -18.58 3.90 -17.59
C GLY A 27 -17.77 4.07 -18.88
N GLY A 28 -18.00 3.22 -19.89
CA GLY A 28 -17.21 3.19 -21.13
C GLY A 28 -15.87 2.44 -21.02
N ILE A 29 -15.54 1.91 -19.84
CA ILE A 29 -14.35 1.10 -19.61
C ILE A 29 -14.64 -0.33 -20.06
N ARG A 30 -13.78 -0.87 -20.92
CA ARG A 30 -13.88 -2.25 -21.40
C ARG A 30 -13.69 -3.24 -20.24
N PRO A 31 -14.30 -4.43 -20.32
CA PRO A 31 -14.05 -5.47 -19.34
C PRO A 31 -12.56 -5.83 -19.31
N VAL A 32 -12.07 -6.17 -18.12
CA VAL A 32 -10.68 -6.55 -17.87
C VAL A 32 -10.64 -8.04 -17.52
N ASP A 33 -9.57 -8.72 -17.88
CA ASP A 33 -9.39 -10.13 -17.57
C ASP A 33 -8.01 -10.35 -16.95
N GLY A 34 -7.98 -11.02 -15.80
CA GLY A 34 -6.74 -11.43 -15.15
C GLY A 34 -5.90 -10.28 -14.60
N VAL A 35 -6.48 -9.13 -14.25
CA VAL A 35 -5.71 -8.03 -13.64
C VAL A 35 -5.46 -8.29 -12.16
N PRO A 36 -4.26 -7.99 -11.62
CA PRO A 36 -3.95 -8.15 -10.20
C PRO A 36 -4.97 -7.48 -9.27
N THR A 37 -5.35 -8.18 -8.19
CA THR A 37 -6.23 -7.64 -7.14
C THR A 37 -5.56 -6.53 -6.34
N LEU A 38 -4.24 -6.58 -6.25
CA LEU A 38 -3.41 -5.58 -5.59
C LEU A 38 -2.49 -4.92 -6.63
N ASP A 39 -2.10 -3.69 -6.35
CA ASP A 39 -0.96 -3.05 -7.00
C ASP A 39 -0.05 -2.45 -5.94
N ALA A 40 1.23 -2.39 -6.25
CA ALA A 40 2.25 -2.02 -5.28
C ALA A 40 3.38 -1.24 -5.94
N MET A 41 3.97 -0.34 -5.17
CA MET A 41 5.23 0.31 -5.51
C MET A 41 6.09 0.43 -4.26
N ALA A 42 7.41 0.40 -4.44
CA ALA A 42 8.35 0.57 -3.37
C ALA A 42 9.43 1.58 -3.77
N VAL A 43 9.80 2.44 -2.82
CA VAL A 43 10.85 3.43 -2.99
C VAL A 43 11.74 3.45 -1.75
N VAL A 44 13.00 3.81 -1.93
CA VAL A 44 13.98 3.97 -0.86
C VAL A 44 14.56 5.39 -0.92
N ASP A 45 14.86 5.99 0.22
CA ASP A 45 15.63 7.24 0.26
C ASP A 45 17.05 7.05 -0.30
N ASP A 46 17.68 8.15 -0.74
CA ASP A 46 19.03 8.14 -1.33
C ASP A 46 20.08 7.48 -0.41
N ASP A 47 19.93 7.65 0.90
CA ASP A 47 20.81 7.09 1.94
C ASP A 47 20.36 5.71 2.44
N ALA A 48 19.30 5.12 1.86
CA ALA A 48 18.71 3.87 2.31
C ALA A 48 18.23 3.84 3.78
N SER A 49 17.90 5.00 4.38
CA SER A 49 17.38 5.07 5.75
C SER A 49 15.96 4.56 5.93
N GLU A 50 15.16 4.61 4.86
CA GLU A 50 13.75 4.26 4.91
C GLU A 50 13.34 3.58 3.60
N LEU A 51 12.63 2.46 3.73
CA LEU A 51 11.88 1.84 2.67
C LEU A 51 10.42 2.26 2.80
N VAL A 52 9.83 2.75 1.71
CA VAL A 52 8.41 3.09 1.65
C VAL A 52 7.72 2.18 0.64
N VAL A 53 6.71 1.45 1.11
CA VAL A 53 5.86 0.60 0.27
C VAL A 53 4.47 1.22 0.20
N ILE A 54 3.93 1.38 -1.00
CA ILE A 54 2.53 1.78 -1.21
C ILE A 54 1.79 0.60 -1.80
N LEU A 55 0.67 0.24 -1.18
CA LEU A 55 -0.22 -0.84 -1.56
C LEU A 55 -1.60 -0.27 -1.92
N ILE A 56 -2.20 -0.79 -2.99
CA ILE A 56 -3.52 -0.39 -3.46
C ILE A 56 -4.39 -1.65 -3.60
N ASP A 57 -5.53 -1.68 -2.91
CA ASP A 57 -6.58 -2.67 -3.18
C ASP A 57 -7.43 -2.22 -4.37
N ARG A 58 -7.34 -2.98 -5.47
CA ARG A 58 -8.01 -2.67 -6.74
C ARG A 58 -9.40 -3.30 -6.84
N ARG A 59 -9.80 -4.09 -5.85
CA ARG A 59 -11.10 -4.76 -5.84
C ARG A 59 -12.21 -3.72 -5.63
N SER A 60 -13.33 -3.92 -6.32
CA SER A 60 -14.55 -3.13 -6.14
C SER A 60 -15.41 -3.61 -4.96
N GLY A 61 -14.87 -4.48 -4.11
CA GLY A 61 -15.48 -4.95 -2.86
C GLY A 61 -14.80 -6.21 -2.34
N GLY A 62 -15.29 -6.70 -1.20
CA GLY A 62 -14.79 -7.92 -0.56
C GLY A 62 -14.44 -7.71 0.91
N ALA A 63 -13.96 -8.78 1.54
CA ALA A 63 -13.35 -8.70 2.87
C ALA A 63 -11.95 -8.06 2.80
N PRO A 64 -11.42 -7.59 3.94
CA PRO A 64 -10.00 -7.23 4.05
C PRO A 64 -9.09 -8.35 3.51
N VAL A 65 -7.93 -7.94 2.99
CA VAL A 65 -6.90 -8.88 2.51
C VAL A 65 -5.67 -8.73 3.37
N GLU A 66 -5.25 -9.86 3.94
CA GLU A 66 -3.96 -9.97 4.60
C GLU A 66 -2.83 -9.93 3.56
N VAL A 67 -1.83 -9.09 3.81
CA VAL A 67 -0.64 -8.93 2.97
C VAL A 67 0.59 -9.10 3.84
N THR A 68 1.54 -9.89 3.35
CA THR A 68 2.88 -10.06 3.93
C THR A 68 3.89 -9.28 3.10
N ILE A 69 4.76 -8.51 3.77
CA ILE A 69 5.86 -7.76 3.16
C ILE A 69 7.18 -8.34 3.67
N ASP A 70 7.89 -9.00 2.75
CA ASP A 70 9.29 -9.41 2.90
C ASP A 70 10.19 -8.28 2.37
N THR A 71 11.10 -7.79 3.21
CA THR A 71 12.01 -6.68 2.87
C THR A 71 13.30 -7.14 2.17
N GLY A 72 13.45 -8.44 1.94
CA GLY A 72 14.60 -9.06 1.30
C GLY A 72 15.87 -8.81 2.08
N THR A 73 16.79 -8.04 1.48
CA THR A 73 18.09 -7.69 2.11
C THR A 73 18.09 -6.33 2.80
N PHE A 74 16.96 -5.60 2.80
CA PHE A 74 16.82 -4.39 3.60
C PHE A 74 16.66 -4.81 5.06
N ASP A 75 17.38 -4.15 5.98
CA ASP A 75 17.42 -4.47 7.41
C ASP A 75 16.44 -3.56 8.17
N PRO A 76 15.18 -4.00 8.38
CA PRO A 76 14.14 -3.15 8.94
C PRO A 76 14.33 -2.98 10.45
N ASP A 77 13.97 -1.81 10.96
CA ASP A 77 13.70 -1.66 12.38
C ASP A 77 12.47 -2.52 12.78
N ALA A 78 12.33 -2.79 14.09
CA ALA A 78 11.27 -3.63 14.62
C ALA A 78 9.85 -3.08 14.34
N THR A 79 9.72 -1.78 14.04
CA THR A 79 8.44 -1.11 13.82
C THR A 79 8.36 -0.37 12.49
N ALA A 80 7.20 -0.42 11.86
CA ALA A 80 6.84 0.37 10.69
C ALA A 80 5.67 1.31 10.99
N SER A 81 5.67 2.48 10.35
CA SER A 81 4.52 3.39 10.36
C SER A 81 3.61 3.08 9.19
N VAL A 82 2.30 2.97 9.45
CA VAL A 82 1.29 2.62 8.46
C VAL A 82 0.26 3.74 8.36
N THR A 83 0.04 4.25 7.15
CA THR A 83 -0.98 5.25 6.86
C THR A 83 -1.93 4.69 5.82
N THR A 84 -3.21 4.53 6.19
CA THR A 84 -4.23 3.97 5.31
C THR A 84 -5.30 5.00 5.01
N LEU A 85 -5.50 5.29 3.72
CA LEU A 85 -6.67 6.01 3.22
C LEU A 85 -7.69 4.96 2.75
N SER A 86 -8.89 4.96 3.33
CA SER A 86 -9.95 4.03 2.94
C SER A 86 -11.33 4.65 3.13
N GLY A 87 -12.35 3.96 2.62
CA GLY A 87 -13.74 4.36 2.79
C GLY A 87 -14.64 3.15 3.00
N GLU A 88 -15.76 3.34 3.70
CA GLU A 88 -16.74 2.27 3.95
C GLU A 88 -17.30 1.67 2.65
N THR A 89 -17.38 2.47 1.59
CA THR A 89 -17.83 2.07 0.25
C THR A 89 -17.04 2.84 -0.81
N MET A 90 -17.01 2.33 -2.05
CA MET A 90 -16.41 3.05 -3.19
C MET A 90 -17.07 4.39 -3.54
N TYR A 91 -18.23 4.72 -2.96
CA TYR A 91 -18.99 5.94 -3.25
C TYR A 91 -18.87 7.01 -2.17
N VAL A 92 -18.12 6.75 -1.09
CA VAL A 92 -17.96 7.73 -0.02
C VAL A 92 -17.10 8.91 -0.49
N ALA A 93 -17.48 10.12 -0.09
CA ALA A 93 -16.76 11.33 -0.45
C ALA A 93 -16.89 12.38 0.65
N ASN A 94 -15.87 13.24 0.73
CA ASN A 94 -15.87 14.44 1.56
C ASN A 94 -16.81 15.48 0.92
N THR A 95 -17.63 16.12 1.76
CA THR A 95 -18.52 17.21 1.36
C THR A 95 -18.22 18.45 2.18
N HIS A 96 -18.69 19.63 1.77
CA HIS A 96 -18.53 20.85 2.56
C HIS A 96 -18.97 20.65 4.03
N ASP A 97 -20.12 20.02 4.26
CA ASP A 97 -20.67 19.83 5.60
C ASP A 97 -20.07 18.66 6.37
N ARG A 98 -19.30 17.80 5.68
CA ARG A 98 -18.65 16.61 6.24
C ARG A 98 -17.29 16.40 5.54
N PRO A 99 -16.28 17.23 5.85
CA PRO A 99 -15.02 17.26 5.12
C PRO A 99 -14.09 16.08 5.45
N ASP A 100 -14.35 15.35 6.54
CA ASP A 100 -13.45 14.31 7.06
C ASP A 100 -14.01 12.89 6.92
N ARG A 101 -14.94 12.65 5.99
CA ARG A 101 -15.55 11.31 5.77
C ARG A 101 -14.57 10.29 5.20
N VAL A 102 -13.55 10.77 4.50
CA VAL A 102 -12.47 10.02 3.88
C VAL A 102 -11.19 10.73 4.29
N THR A 103 -10.52 10.18 5.30
CA THR A 103 -9.26 10.68 5.83
C THR A 103 -8.32 9.50 6.04
N SER A 104 -7.03 9.78 6.07
CA SER A 104 -6.03 8.77 6.39
C SER A 104 -6.06 8.44 7.87
N VAL A 105 -5.91 7.17 8.19
CA VAL A 105 -5.71 6.66 9.55
C VAL A 105 -4.27 6.22 9.69
N GLU A 106 -3.62 6.65 10.77
CA GLU A 106 -2.26 6.23 11.12
C GLU A 106 -2.30 5.08 12.12
N SER A 107 -1.38 4.14 11.96
CA SER A 107 -1.16 3.00 12.86
C SER A 107 0.30 2.57 12.80
N THR A 108 0.68 1.61 13.64
CA THR A 108 2.01 1.00 13.62
C THR A 108 1.87 -0.50 13.41
N ALA A 109 2.88 -1.10 12.81
CA ALA A 109 2.96 -2.54 12.65
C ALA A 109 4.37 -3.02 13.03
N THR A 110 4.44 -4.24 13.55
CA THR A 110 5.68 -4.85 14.05
C THR A 110 6.12 -5.99 13.15
N PHE A 111 7.42 -6.12 12.94
CA PHE A 111 7.98 -7.27 12.23
C PHE A 111 8.02 -8.51 13.13
N ASP A 112 7.63 -9.65 12.57
CA ASP A 112 7.86 -11.00 13.10
C ASP A 112 8.39 -11.84 11.93
N ASP A 113 9.70 -11.71 11.68
CA ASP A 113 10.41 -12.03 10.44
C ASP A 113 9.93 -11.21 9.21
N ASP A 114 8.63 -11.20 8.94
CA ASP A 114 7.97 -10.38 7.91
C ASP A 114 7.00 -9.37 8.54
N LEU A 115 6.56 -8.38 7.76
CA LEU A 115 5.48 -7.47 8.16
C LEU A 115 4.14 -7.97 7.60
N THR A 116 3.17 -8.26 8.48
CA THR A 116 1.82 -8.65 8.07
C THR A 116 0.81 -7.52 8.34
N LEU A 117 -0.04 -7.21 7.36
CA LEU A 117 -1.02 -6.13 7.41
C LEU A 117 -2.36 -6.57 6.82
N ASP A 118 -3.46 -6.16 7.47
CA ASP A 118 -4.81 -6.24 6.88
C ASP A 118 -5.12 -4.99 6.06
N LEU A 119 -5.27 -5.15 4.75
CA LEU A 119 -5.73 -4.08 3.88
C LEU A 119 -7.25 -4.04 3.86
N ASN A 120 -7.81 -2.95 4.36
CA ASN A 120 -9.23 -2.66 4.21
C ASN A 120 -9.63 -2.60 2.71
N PRO A 121 -10.88 -2.94 2.36
CA PRO A 121 -11.39 -2.70 1.01
C PRO A 121 -11.25 -1.23 0.61
N TYR A 122 -11.13 -0.96 -0.69
CA TYR A 122 -11.09 0.40 -1.25
C TYR A 122 -9.98 1.26 -0.65
N SER A 123 -8.82 0.66 -0.36
CA SER A 123 -7.75 1.33 0.36
C SER A 123 -6.51 1.60 -0.49
N MET A 124 -5.84 2.68 -0.12
CA MET A 124 -4.43 2.91 -0.40
C MET A 124 -3.71 2.95 0.95
N THR A 125 -2.72 2.08 1.12
CA THR A 125 -1.92 1.98 2.35
C THR A 125 -0.47 2.28 2.05
N ARG A 126 0.11 3.23 2.78
CA ARG A 126 1.53 3.56 2.76
C ARG A 126 2.17 2.99 4.02
N VAL A 127 3.24 2.23 3.85
CA VAL A 127 4.05 1.65 4.92
C VAL A 127 5.43 2.30 4.83
N VAL A 128 5.90 2.86 5.94
CA VAL A 128 7.25 3.41 6.09
C VAL A 128 8.01 2.54 7.06
N ILE A 129 9.08 1.93 6.56
CA ILE A 129 9.92 0.98 7.26
C ILE A 129 11.29 1.63 7.46
N PRO A 130 11.63 2.07 8.69
CA PRO A 130 12.96 2.56 9.00
C PRO A 130 14.00 1.44 8.91
N HIS A 131 15.25 1.79 8.65
CA HIS A 131 16.39 0.88 8.77
C HIS A 131 16.82 0.75 10.24
N ALA A 132 17.18 -0.45 10.70
CA ALA A 132 17.52 -0.74 12.10
C ALA A 132 18.65 0.15 12.67
N ASP A 133 19.73 0.34 11.90
CA ASP A 133 20.92 1.12 12.29
C ASP A 133 20.73 2.63 12.51
N ARG A 134 19.51 3.20 12.37
CA ARG A 134 19.31 4.67 12.50
C ARG A 134 18.39 5.11 13.64
N LEU A 135 17.87 4.23 14.49
CA LEU A 135 17.23 4.63 15.74
C LEU A 135 18.21 4.72 16.91
N SER A 136 19.06 5.74 16.84
CA SER A 136 19.63 6.33 18.05
C SER A 136 19.84 7.83 17.82
N LYS A 137 18.79 8.62 18.04
CA LYS A 137 18.86 10.03 18.45
C LYS A 137 17.51 10.54 18.94
#